data_AF-A0A453I9R8-F1
#
_entry.id   AF-A0A453I9R8-F1
#
_cell.length_a   1.000
_cell.length_b   1.000
_cell.length_c   1.000
_cell.angle_alpha   90.00
_cell.angle_beta   90.00
_cell.angle_gamma   90.00
#
_symmetry.space_group_name_H-M   'P 1'
#
loop_
_entity.id
_entity.type
_entity.pdbx_description
1 polymer ?
#
loop_
_entity_poly.entity_id
_entity_poly.type
_entity_poly.pdbx_seq_one_letter_code
_entity_poly.pdbx_strand_id
1 'polypeptide(L)'
;RVQYAKTKSDCFAKADGSYAPKEKRKKQEEKAAEKKRRTEDGQQPGANAPVAPSNGTGHQPSRFAKPPQEPAAPPNNILFLQNMPDQTTSMMLQILFQQYPGFREVRMIEAKPGIAFVEYEDENQSMVAMEALQGFKISPENPMAISYAKK
;
A
#
# COMPACT_ATOMS: atom_id res chain seq x y z
N ARG A 1 18.32 16.12 29.37
CA ARG A 1 17.17 17.05 29.48
C ARG A 1 15.98 16.37 28.82
N VAL A 2 14.98 15.94 29.59
CA VAL A 2 13.85 15.14 29.08
C VAL A 2 12.78 16.09 28.51
N GLN A 3 12.38 15.87 27.25
CA GLN A 3 11.26 16.59 26.61
C GLN A 3 9.97 15.85 26.95
N TYR A 4 9.01 16.54 27.58
CA TYR A 4 7.70 15.97 27.93
C TYR A 4 6.67 16.24 26.84
N ALA A 5 5.78 15.26 26.59
CA ALA A 5 4.67 15.41 25.68
C ALA A 5 3.66 16.46 26.20
N LYS A 6 3.28 17.40 25.34
CA LYS A 6 2.36 18.51 25.65
C LYS A 6 0.87 18.13 25.57
N THR A 7 0.53 16.84 25.40
CA THR A 7 -0.85 16.42 25.12
C THR A 7 -1.18 15.10 25.83
N LYS A 8 -2.38 15.04 26.45
CA LYS A 8 -2.86 13.89 27.23
C LYS A 8 -3.28 12.73 26.31
N SER A 9 -3.00 11.50 26.76
CA SER A 9 -3.36 10.26 26.07
C SER A 9 -4.88 10.00 26.07
N ASP A 10 -5.39 9.44 24.98
CA ASP A 10 -6.82 9.17 24.68
C ASP A 10 -7.55 8.33 25.75
N CYS A 11 -6.82 7.55 26.55
CA CYS A 11 -7.38 6.74 27.64
C CYS A 11 -7.98 7.60 28.76
N PHE A 12 -7.42 8.78 29.06
CA PHE A 12 -7.95 9.67 30.10
C PHE A 12 -9.22 10.40 29.65
N ALA A 13 -9.38 10.68 28.36
CA ALA A 13 -10.53 11.39 27.82
C ALA A 13 -11.85 10.59 27.87
N LYS A 14 -11.76 9.24 27.93
CA LYS A 14 -12.93 8.37 28.08
C LYS A 14 -13.43 8.29 29.52
N ALA A 15 -12.56 8.51 30.51
CA ALA A 15 -12.91 8.48 31.92
C ALA A 15 -13.55 9.80 32.41
N ASP A 16 -13.21 10.94 31.79
CA ASP A 16 -13.68 12.28 32.16
C ASP A 16 -15.04 12.67 31.54
N GLY A 17 -15.67 11.80 30.75
CA GLY A 17 -17.03 12.03 30.22
C GLY A 17 -17.15 13.07 29.10
N SER A 18 -16.05 13.66 28.61
CA SER A 18 -16.04 14.61 27.46
C SER A 18 -16.02 13.92 26.08
N TYR A 19 -16.45 12.67 26.00
CA TYR A 19 -16.39 11.88 24.76
C TYR A 19 -17.51 12.27 23.78
N ALA A 20 -17.14 12.93 22.68
CA ALA A 20 -18.03 13.19 21.55
C ALA A 20 -17.85 12.14 20.43
N PRO A 21 -18.93 11.57 19.86
CA PRO A 21 -18.87 10.60 18.77
C PRO A 21 -18.10 11.09 17.53
N LYS A 22 -17.20 10.24 17.01
CA LYS A 22 -16.18 10.56 15.99
C LYS A 22 -16.71 10.97 14.61
N GLU A 23 -17.98 10.73 14.28
CA GLU A 23 -18.56 11.16 13.00
C GLU A 23 -18.75 12.68 12.87
N LYS A 24 -18.98 13.39 13.98
CA LYS A 24 -19.23 14.84 13.95
C LYS A 24 -17.95 15.69 14.05
N ARG A 25 -16.81 15.13 14.49
CA ARG A 25 -15.52 15.86 14.56
C ARG A 25 -14.82 15.98 13.20
N LYS A 26 -14.95 14.99 12.31
CA LYS A 26 -14.30 15.01 10.98
C LYS A 26 -14.79 16.17 10.11
N LYS A 27 -16.08 16.53 10.19
CA LYS A 27 -16.68 17.61 9.38
C LYS A 27 -16.35 19.03 9.88
N GLN A 28 -15.90 19.16 11.13
CA GLN A 28 -15.57 20.46 11.73
C GLN A 28 -14.06 20.79 11.62
N GLU A 29 -13.21 19.77 11.60
CA GLU A 29 -11.75 19.91 11.45
C GLU A 29 -11.35 20.29 10.01
N GLU A 30 -12.05 19.74 9.00
CA GLU A 30 -11.82 20.04 7.58
C GLU A 30 -12.12 21.52 7.26
N LYS A 31 -13.18 22.08 7.87
CA LYS A 31 -13.59 23.48 7.64
C LYS A 31 -12.69 24.52 8.34
N ALA A 32 -11.93 24.12 9.36
CA ALA A 32 -10.99 24.98 10.07
C ALA A 32 -9.59 24.97 9.44
N ALA A 33 -9.18 23.85 8.84
CA ALA A 33 -7.89 23.72 8.16
C ALA A 33 -7.81 24.53 6.85
N GLU A 34 -8.92 24.67 6.13
CA GLU A 34 -8.96 25.41 4.85
C GLU A 34 -8.83 26.93 5.05
N LYS A 35 -9.33 27.49 6.16
CA LYS A 35 -9.30 28.94 6.42
C LYS A 35 -7.94 29.46 6.93
N LYS A 36 -7.01 28.58 7.32
CA LYS A 36 -5.65 28.96 7.77
C LYS A 36 -4.59 28.93 6.67
N ARG A 37 -4.87 28.34 5.50
CA ARG A 37 -3.89 28.25 4.39
C ARG A 37 -3.93 29.43 3.42
N ARG A 38 -4.78 30.43 3.63
CA ARG A 38 -5.01 31.54 2.68
C ARG A 38 -4.46 32.91 3.12
N THR A 39 -3.77 33.00 4.27
CA THR A 39 -3.41 34.30 4.89
C THR A 39 -1.91 34.49 5.15
N GLU A 40 -1.03 33.60 4.71
CA GLU A 40 0.40 33.66 5.09
C GLU A 40 1.39 33.50 3.92
N ASP A 41 1.08 34.05 2.75
CA ASP A 41 2.11 34.25 1.71
C ASP A 41 1.98 35.67 1.15
N GLY A 42 2.53 36.62 1.90
CA GLY A 42 2.73 38.00 1.50
C GLY A 42 4.09 38.46 2.01
N GLN A 43 4.88 39.02 1.07
CA GLN A 43 6.10 39.85 1.23
C GLN A 43 7.49 39.22 0.90
N GLN A 44 7.82 39.16 -0.42
CA GLN A 44 8.95 39.81 -1.19
C GLN A 44 10.41 39.89 -0.64
N PRO A 45 11.45 40.26 -1.45
CA PRO A 45 11.71 40.20 -2.91
C PRO A 45 13.13 39.64 -3.28
N GLY A 46 13.40 39.38 -4.56
CA GLY A 46 14.75 39.08 -5.06
C GLY A 46 14.85 39.01 -6.58
N ALA A 47 15.36 40.08 -7.20
CA ALA A 47 15.51 40.27 -8.64
C ALA A 47 16.75 39.54 -9.20
N ASN A 48 16.59 38.88 -10.35
CA ASN A 48 17.30 39.15 -11.62
C ASN A 48 17.11 37.96 -12.59
N ALA A 49 16.50 38.24 -13.74
CA ALA A 49 16.60 37.41 -14.93
C ALA A 49 17.92 37.73 -15.66
N PRO A 50 18.40 36.87 -16.58
CA PRO A 50 17.83 36.91 -17.92
C PRO A 50 17.60 35.54 -18.57
N VAL A 51 16.78 35.63 -19.62
CA VAL A 51 16.27 34.64 -20.56
C VAL A 51 17.34 33.86 -21.34
N ALA A 52 17.06 32.58 -21.61
CA ALA A 52 17.47 31.86 -22.82
C ALA A 52 16.53 30.67 -23.08
N PRO A 53 15.97 30.50 -24.30
CA PRO A 53 15.09 29.39 -24.64
C PRO A 53 15.86 28.30 -25.42
N SER A 54 15.73 27.03 -25.04
CA SER A 54 16.11 25.93 -25.94
C SER A 54 15.46 24.60 -25.56
N ASN A 55 14.56 24.16 -26.45
CA ASN A 55 14.17 22.80 -26.82
C ASN A 55 14.78 21.62 -26.04
N GLY A 56 13.92 20.68 -25.62
CA GLY A 56 14.37 19.30 -25.41
C GLY A 56 13.38 18.40 -24.68
N THR A 57 12.48 17.77 -25.44
CA THR A 57 12.04 16.38 -25.26
C THR A 57 11.38 16.00 -23.92
N GLY A 58 10.05 16.03 -23.94
CA GLY A 58 9.21 15.46 -22.89
C GLY A 58 9.50 13.98 -22.65
N HIS A 59 9.81 13.65 -21.40
CA HIS A 59 9.70 12.31 -20.85
C HIS A 59 8.75 12.40 -19.65
N GLN A 60 7.49 12.05 -19.90
CA GLN A 60 6.53 11.79 -18.83
C GLN A 60 7.03 10.59 -18.02
N PRO A 61 7.22 10.69 -16.70
CA PRO A 61 7.23 9.48 -15.88
C PRO A 61 5.80 8.95 -15.89
N SER A 62 5.57 7.88 -16.65
CA SER A 62 4.34 7.09 -16.61
C SER A 62 4.03 6.75 -15.17
N ARG A 63 3.08 7.49 -14.59
CA ARG A 63 2.42 7.13 -13.35
C ARG A 63 1.58 5.90 -13.67
N PHE A 64 2.20 4.72 -13.65
CA PHE A 64 1.46 3.48 -13.48
C PHE A 64 0.74 3.63 -12.14
N ALA A 65 -0.54 3.99 -12.23
CA ALA A 65 -1.45 4.02 -11.12
C ALA A 65 -1.43 2.61 -10.53
N LYS A 66 -0.73 2.45 -9.41
CA LYS A 66 -0.77 1.23 -8.60
C LYS A 66 -2.26 0.96 -8.36
N PRO A 67 -2.81 -0.19 -8.80
CA PRO A 67 -4.21 -0.49 -8.57
C PRO A 67 -4.48 -0.41 -7.06
N PRO A 68 -5.73 -0.12 -6.63
CA PRO A 68 -6.07 0.04 -5.22
C PRO A 68 -5.58 -1.17 -4.42
N GLN A 69 -4.45 -0.99 -3.74
CA GLN A 69 -3.87 -2.03 -2.90
C GLN A 69 -4.80 -2.09 -1.69
N GLU A 70 -5.53 -3.20 -1.54
CA GLU A 70 -6.23 -3.50 -0.29
C GLU A 70 -5.26 -3.22 0.88
N PRO A 71 -5.76 -2.69 2.01
CA PRO A 71 -4.91 -2.36 3.15
C PRO A 71 -4.03 -3.57 3.47
N ALA A 72 -2.71 -3.36 3.38
CA ALA A 72 -1.73 -4.44 3.52
C ALA A 72 -1.99 -5.13 4.86
N ALA A 73 -2.38 -6.41 4.80
CA ALA A 73 -2.46 -7.24 5.98
C ALA A 73 -1.09 -7.26 6.68
N PRO A 74 -1.03 -7.43 8.01
CA PRO A 74 0.25 -7.54 8.70
C PRO A 74 1.10 -8.66 8.07
N PRO A 75 2.44 -8.55 8.16
CA PRO A 75 3.34 -9.57 7.63
C PRO A 75 2.95 -10.99 8.07
N ASN A 76 3.00 -11.91 7.12
CA ASN A 76 2.60 -13.30 7.28
C ASN A 76 3.47 -14.20 6.39
N ASN A 77 3.79 -15.41 6.84
CA ASN A 77 4.49 -16.41 6.04
C ASN A 77 3.58 -17.01 4.95
N ILE A 78 2.28 -16.77 5.01
CA ILE A 78 1.32 -17.18 3.97
C ILE A 78 0.93 -15.99 3.09
N LEU A 79 1.07 -16.19 1.77
CA LEU A 79 0.65 -15.26 0.74
C LEU A 79 -0.69 -15.66 0.14
N PHE A 80 -1.50 -14.66 -0.15
CA PHE A 80 -2.78 -14.76 -0.84
C PHE A 80 -2.65 -14.19 -2.26
N LEU A 81 -2.89 -15.05 -3.24
CA LEU A 81 -2.79 -14.77 -4.67
C LEU A 81 -4.19 -14.58 -5.25
N GLN A 82 -4.35 -13.54 -6.05
CA GLN A 82 -5.60 -13.16 -6.71
C GLN A 82 -5.37 -12.72 -8.15
N ASN A 83 -6.46 -12.57 -8.90
CA ASN A 83 -6.47 -12.08 -10.27
C ASN A 83 -5.66 -12.97 -11.23
N MET A 84 -5.80 -14.28 -11.05
CA MET A 84 -5.13 -15.30 -11.85
C MET A 84 -6.13 -15.91 -12.83
N PRO A 85 -5.69 -16.30 -14.04
CA PRO A 85 -6.57 -16.97 -14.99
C PRO A 85 -6.98 -18.36 -14.46
N ASP A 86 -8.15 -18.83 -14.87
CA ASP A 86 -8.74 -20.12 -14.51
C ASP A 86 -7.90 -21.33 -14.94
N GLN A 87 -7.17 -21.20 -16.05
CA GLN A 87 -6.18 -22.17 -16.53
C GLN A 87 -4.92 -22.28 -15.65
N THR A 88 -4.73 -21.42 -14.65
CA THR A 88 -3.60 -21.53 -13.72
C THR A 88 -3.71 -22.82 -12.91
N THR A 89 -2.66 -23.64 -12.93
CA THR A 89 -2.59 -24.88 -12.13
C THR A 89 -1.65 -24.73 -10.93
N SER A 90 -1.80 -25.61 -9.95
CA SER A 90 -0.95 -25.67 -8.76
C SER A 90 0.50 -25.92 -9.12
N MET A 91 0.75 -26.77 -10.13
CA MET A 91 2.09 -27.06 -10.64
C MET A 91 2.78 -25.81 -11.20
N MET A 92 2.07 -24.96 -11.96
CA MET A 92 2.63 -23.71 -12.49
C MET A 92 3.03 -22.76 -11.36
N LEU A 93 2.16 -22.63 -10.36
CA LEU A 93 2.44 -21.84 -9.16
C LEU A 93 3.63 -22.39 -8.37
N GLN A 94 3.68 -23.71 -8.19
CA GLN A 94 4.79 -24.36 -7.50
C GLN A 94 6.13 -24.07 -8.19
N ILE A 95 6.21 -24.24 -9.53
CA ILE A 95 7.42 -23.96 -10.30
C ILE A 95 7.86 -22.48 -10.15
N LEU A 96 6.91 -21.56 -10.11
CA LEU A 96 7.17 -20.12 -9.99
C LEU A 96 7.65 -19.73 -8.58
N PHE A 97 7.00 -20.24 -7.54
CA PHE A 97 7.26 -19.86 -6.15
C PHE A 97 8.41 -20.65 -5.50
N GLN A 98 8.71 -21.87 -5.96
CA GLN A 98 9.86 -22.65 -5.46
C GLN A 98 11.22 -22.03 -5.82
N GLN A 99 11.27 -21.05 -6.73
CA GLN A 99 12.50 -20.31 -7.06
C GLN A 99 12.98 -19.44 -5.90
N TYR A 100 12.08 -19.11 -4.97
CA TYR A 100 12.38 -18.31 -3.78
C TYR A 100 12.60 -19.23 -2.58
N PRO A 101 13.58 -18.93 -1.71
CA PRO A 101 13.94 -19.77 -0.59
C PRO A 101 12.78 -19.95 0.39
N GLY A 102 12.72 -21.14 1.00
CA GLY A 102 11.76 -21.48 2.05
C GLY A 102 10.31 -21.68 1.60
N PHE A 103 10.08 -21.94 0.32
CA PHE A 103 8.80 -22.41 -0.19
C PHE A 103 8.35 -23.70 0.52
N ARG A 104 7.09 -23.74 0.99
CA ARG A 104 6.49 -24.89 1.70
C ARG A 104 5.43 -25.60 0.85
N GLU A 105 4.33 -24.91 0.55
CA GLU A 105 3.16 -25.51 -0.11
C GLU A 105 2.40 -24.46 -0.94
N VAL A 106 1.75 -24.89 -2.04
CA VAL A 106 0.69 -24.13 -2.71
C VAL A 106 -0.65 -24.81 -2.48
N ARG A 107 -1.64 -24.04 -2.02
CA ARG A 107 -3.03 -24.47 -1.89
C ARG A 107 -3.94 -23.65 -2.80
N MET A 108 -4.50 -24.30 -3.81
CA MET A 108 -5.52 -23.69 -4.66
C MET A 108 -6.91 -23.87 -4.07
N ILE A 109 -7.82 -22.94 -4.38
CA ILE A 109 -9.21 -23.02 -3.93
C ILE A 109 -10.09 -23.45 -5.10
N GLU A 110 -10.52 -24.71 -5.11
CA GLU A 110 -11.38 -25.25 -6.19
C GLU A 110 -12.74 -24.53 -6.28
N ALA A 111 -13.25 -24.04 -5.14
CA ALA A 111 -14.49 -23.27 -5.10
C ALA A 111 -14.40 -21.91 -5.80
N LYS A 112 -13.18 -21.37 -6.00
CA LYS A 112 -12.96 -20.08 -6.65
C LYS A 112 -11.66 -20.09 -7.45
N PRO A 113 -11.74 -20.47 -8.74
CA PRO A 113 -10.61 -20.39 -9.66
C PRO A 113 -10.01 -18.97 -9.70
N GLY A 114 -8.70 -18.89 -9.88
CA GLY A 114 -7.98 -17.61 -9.89
C GLY A 114 -7.54 -17.11 -8.52
N ILE A 115 -7.69 -17.94 -7.49
CA ILE A 115 -7.22 -17.67 -6.13
C ILE A 115 -6.39 -18.85 -5.61
N ALA A 116 -5.28 -18.53 -4.95
CA ALA A 116 -4.43 -19.52 -4.29
C ALA A 116 -3.77 -18.95 -3.03
N PHE A 117 -3.29 -19.85 -2.19
CA PHE A 117 -2.44 -19.55 -1.05
C PHE A 117 -1.08 -20.19 -1.26
N VAL A 118 -0.02 -19.47 -0.92
CA VAL A 118 1.34 -20.00 -0.94
C VAL A 118 1.94 -19.81 0.45
N GLU A 119 2.44 -20.89 1.03
CA GLU A 119 3.09 -20.88 2.33
C GLU A 119 4.61 -20.89 2.17
N TYR A 120 5.27 -20.03 2.93
CA TYR A 120 6.71 -20.01 3.16
C TYR A 120 7.02 -20.38 4.61
N GLU A 121 8.27 -20.71 4.86
CA GLU A 121 8.79 -20.96 6.21
C GLU A 121 8.74 -19.70 7.07
N ASP A 122 9.18 -18.55 6.52
CA ASP A 122 9.25 -17.28 7.25
C ASP A 122 8.57 -16.11 6.52
N GLU A 123 8.17 -15.09 7.29
CA GLU A 123 7.57 -13.85 6.77
C GLU A 123 8.54 -13.02 5.89
N ASN A 124 9.85 -13.10 6.18
CA ASN A 124 10.85 -12.41 5.36
C ASN A 124 10.98 -13.04 3.98
N GLN A 125 10.87 -14.37 3.90
CA GLN A 125 10.95 -15.10 2.64
C GLN A 125 9.68 -14.89 1.80
N SER A 126 8.52 -14.90 2.44
CA SER A 126 7.25 -14.57 1.78
C SER A 126 7.25 -13.13 1.25
N MET A 127 7.85 -12.17 1.98
CA MET A 127 8.03 -10.80 1.51
C MET A 127 8.86 -10.74 0.21
N VAL A 128 9.99 -11.44 0.15
CA VAL A 128 10.86 -11.47 -1.04
C VAL A 128 10.10 -12.02 -2.25
N ALA A 129 9.39 -13.14 -2.08
CA ALA A 129 8.58 -13.72 -3.15
C ALA A 129 7.43 -12.79 -3.59
N MET A 130 6.75 -12.15 -2.63
CA MET A 130 5.69 -11.18 -2.88
C MET A 130 6.20 -10.00 -3.71
N GLU A 131 7.30 -9.36 -3.31
CA GLU A 131 7.84 -8.19 -4.02
C GLU A 131 8.32 -8.54 -5.43
N ALA A 132 8.91 -9.72 -5.60
CA ALA A 132 9.43 -10.16 -6.90
C ALA A 132 8.34 -10.60 -7.88
N LEU A 133 7.24 -11.19 -7.39
CA LEU A 133 6.16 -11.71 -8.22
C LEU A 133 4.92 -10.79 -8.27
N GLN A 134 4.95 -9.64 -7.60
CA GLN A 134 3.82 -8.71 -7.63
C GLN A 134 3.56 -8.20 -9.04
N GLY A 135 2.33 -8.40 -9.52
CA GLY A 135 1.94 -8.01 -10.88
C GLY A 135 2.48 -8.94 -11.97
N PHE A 136 3.07 -10.09 -11.61
CA PHE A 136 3.54 -11.07 -12.58
C PHE A 136 2.37 -11.55 -13.46
N LYS A 137 2.56 -11.51 -14.77
CA LYS A 137 1.52 -11.86 -15.74
C LYS A 137 1.71 -13.30 -16.19
N ILE A 138 0.92 -14.22 -15.65
CA ILE A 138 0.85 -15.60 -16.16
C ILE A 138 0.21 -15.63 -17.55
N SER A 139 -0.78 -14.76 -17.77
CA SER A 139 -1.35 -14.48 -19.09
C SER A 139 -1.29 -12.98 -19.35
N PRO A 140 -1.22 -12.53 -20.61
CA PRO A 140 -1.04 -11.11 -20.95
C PRO A 140 -2.07 -10.16 -20.32
N GLU A 141 -3.28 -10.67 -20.07
CA GLU A 141 -4.47 -9.95 -19.62
C GLU A 141 -4.63 -9.87 -18.10
N ASN A 142 -4.01 -10.79 -17.34
CA ASN A 142 -4.26 -10.95 -15.91
C ASN A 142 -2.96 -10.84 -15.10
N PRO A 143 -2.60 -9.63 -14.61
CA PRO A 143 -1.48 -9.47 -13.69
C PRO A 143 -1.86 -10.00 -12.30
N MET A 144 -1.08 -10.96 -11.79
CA MET A 144 -1.28 -11.55 -10.47
C MET A 144 -1.16 -10.49 -9.37
N ALA A 145 -2.13 -10.46 -8.45
CA ALA A 145 -2.07 -9.66 -7.25
C ALA A 145 -1.71 -10.55 -6.06
N ILE A 146 -0.66 -10.19 -5.33
CA ILE A 146 -0.20 -10.88 -4.13
C ILE A 146 -0.41 -9.96 -2.92
N SER A 147 -0.84 -10.55 -1.82
CA SER A 147 -1.04 -9.88 -0.53
C SER A 147 -0.76 -10.87 0.61
N TYR A 148 -0.49 -10.39 1.82
CA TYR A 148 -0.42 -11.30 2.98
C TYR A 148 -1.80 -11.91 3.26
N ALA A 149 -1.81 -13.20 3.58
CA ALA A 149 -3.03 -13.87 4.01
C ALA A 149 -3.50 -13.29 5.35
N LYS A 150 -4.83 -13.14 5.48
CA LYS A 150 -5.46 -12.73 6.74
C LYS A 150 -5.38 -13.90 7.73
N LYS A 151 -5.01 -13.61 8.98
CA LYS A 151 -5.09 -14.56 10.10
C LYS A 151 -6.53 -14.73 10.55
#